data_AF-J2KXD9-F1
#
_entry.id   AF-J2KXD9-F1
#
_cell.length_a   1.000
_cell.length_b   1.000
_cell.length_c   1.000
_cell.angle_alpha   90.00
_cell.angle_beta   90.00
_cell.angle_gamma   90.00
#
_symmetry.space_group_name_H-M   'P 1'
#
loop_
_entity.id
_entity.type
_entity.pdbx_description
1 polymer ?
#
loop_
_entity_poly.entity_id
_entity_poly.type
_entity_poly.pdbx_seq_one_letter_code
_entity_poly.pdbx_strand_id
1 'polypeptide(L)'
;MTQRNWIAVASAEHARRGRDHRPLGFMQVGHGKHAPLKRVAAGDRVVYYSPATVFGGTDKLQSFVSIGVVQPGEPYEFDMGDGFVPWRRDVAYTAGQEAPIAPLIERLAFIENPRQWGYKFRFGMFDVTDADMKLIARAMKADPKTLAL
;
A
#
# COMPACT_ATOMS: atom_id res chain seq x y z
N MET A 1 2.98 -21.29 1.18
CA MET A 1 1.81 -20.39 1.08
C MET A 1 2.00 -19.51 -0.13
N THR A 2 0.96 -19.27 -0.91
CA THR A 2 0.99 -18.32 -2.05
C THR A 2 1.16 -16.90 -1.51
N GLN A 3 2.05 -16.11 -2.12
CA GLN A 3 2.24 -14.70 -1.78
C GLN A 3 0.93 -13.94 -1.97
N ARG A 4 0.55 -13.11 -0.98
CA ARG A 4 -0.64 -12.26 -1.06
C ARG A 4 -0.28 -10.87 -1.57
N ASN A 5 -1.28 -10.19 -2.13
CA ASN A 5 -1.16 -8.82 -2.61
C ASN A 5 -2.11 -7.93 -1.83
N TRP A 6 -1.59 -6.84 -1.29
CA TRP A 6 -2.31 -5.92 -0.42
C TRP A 6 -2.41 -4.54 -1.04
N ILE A 7 -3.58 -3.94 -0.95
CA ILE A 7 -3.76 -2.50 -1.09
C ILE A 7 -3.90 -1.91 0.31
N ALA A 8 -3.05 -0.95 0.65
CA ALA A 8 -3.11 -0.16 1.88
C ALA A 8 -3.56 1.26 1.56
N VAL A 9 -4.46 1.82 2.36
CA VAL A 9 -5.01 3.17 2.16
C VAL A 9 -4.43 4.13 3.19
N ALA A 10 -3.74 5.17 2.73
CA ALA A 10 -3.18 6.22 3.57
C ALA A 10 -3.00 7.51 2.74
N SER A 11 -2.73 8.65 3.39
CA SER A 11 -2.30 9.85 2.67
C SER A 11 -0.99 9.60 1.92
N ALA A 12 -0.76 10.33 0.83
CA ALA A 12 0.46 10.17 0.05
C ALA A 12 1.71 10.54 0.85
N GLU A 13 1.64 11.59 1.67
CA GLU A 13 2.72 11.95 2.59
C GLU A 13 3.11 10.79 3.51
N HIS A 14 2.12 10.10 4.11
CA HIS A 14 2.37 8.95 4.96
C HIS A 14 3.02 7.80 4.18
N ALA A 15 2.49 7.48 3.00
CA ALA A 15 3.02 6.43 2.14
C ALA A 15 4.45 6.72 1.66
N ARG A 16 4.75 7.98 1.30
CA ARG A 16 6.08 8.45 0.92
C ARG A 16 7.06 8.40 2.09
N ARG A 17 6.64 8.83 3.28
CA ARG A 17 7.47 8.74 4.50
C ARG A 17 7.90 7.30 4.79
N GLY A 18 6.98 6.34 4.66
CA GLY A 18 7.30 4.92 4.80
C GLY A 18 8.24 4.40 3.71
N ARG A 19 8.01 4.80 2.46
CA ARG A 19 8.84 4.45 1.30
C ARG A 19 10.27 5.00 1.39
N ASP A 20 10.39 6.25 1.79
CA ASP A 20 11.64 7.02 1.73
C ASP A 20 12.47 6.87 3.02
N HIS A 21 11.96 6.14 4.01
CA HIS A 21 12.70 5.78 5.21
C HIS A 21 13.98 4.99 4.86
N ARG A 22 15.01 5.17 5.69
CA ARG A 22 16.33 4.55 5.52
C ARG A 22 16.79 3.95 6.85
N PRO A 23 17.51 2.81 6.84
CA PRO A 23 18.04 2.13 5.65
C PRO A 23 16.99 1.35 4.83
N LEU A 24 15.85 1.02 5.43
CA LEU A 24 14.78 0.23 4.83
C LEU A 24 13.44 0.98 4.93
N GLY A 25 12.53 0.74 4.00
CA GLY A 25 11.19 1.30 4.08
C GLY A 25 10.30 0.52 5.05
N PHE A 26 9.15 1.10 5.42
CA PHE A 26 8.17 0.44 6.26
C PHE A 26 6.72 0.68 5.80
N MET A 27 5.84 -0.25 6.14
CA MET A 27 4.39 -0.03 6.11
C MET A 27 3.84 0.17 7.53
N GLN A 28 2.92 1.12 7.64
CA GLN A 28 2.13 1.42 8.82
C GLN A 28 0.71 1.73 8.35
N VAL A 29 -0.30 1.07 8.93
CA VAL A 29 -1.70 1.18 8.48
C VAL A 29 -2.65 1.22 9.68
N GLY A 30 -3.93 1.51 9.43
CA GLY A 30 -4.98 1.38 10.43
C GLY A 30 -4.76 2.23 11.69
N HIS A 31 -4.22 3.45 11.53
CA HIS A 31 -3.86 4.36 12.64
C HIS A 31 -2.83 3.77 13.61
N GLY A 32 -1.93 2.91 13.12
CA GLY A 32 -0.88 2.30 13.95
C GLY A 32 -1.30 1.03 14.68
N LYS A 33 -2.51 0.50 14.42
CA LYS A 33 -2.99 -0.74 15.03
C LYS A 33 -2.17 -1.95 14.56
N HIS A 34 -1.96 -2.91 15.48
CA HIS A 34 -1.28 -4.17 15.18
C HIS A 34 -2.10 -5.10 14.26
N ALA A 35 -3.42 -5.19 14.49
CA ALA A 35 -4.26 -6.24 13.89
C ALA A 35 -4.17 -6.37 12.36
N PRO A 36 -4.14 -5.27 11.56
CA PRO A 36 -3.94 -5.39 10.11
C PRO A 36 -2.62 -6.05 9.73
N LEU A 37 -1.52 -5.71 10.41
CA LEU A 37 -0.18 -6.19 10.08
C LEU A 37 0.05 -7.67 10.44
N LYS A 38 -0.73 -8.22 11.38
CA LYS A 38 -0.71 -9.67 11.69
C LYS A 38 -1.12 -10.55 10.51
N ARG A 39 -1.88 -10.01 9.55
CA ARG A 39 -2.33 -10.74 8.35
C ARG A 39 -1.30 -10.73 7.23
N VAL A 40 -0.30 -9.86 7.31
CA VAL A 40 0.70 -9.65 6.29
C VAL A 40 1.91 -10.52 6.61
N ALA A 41 2.39 -11.27 5.62
CA ALA A 41 3.54 -12.14 5.76
C ALA A 41 4.74 -11.64 4.94
N ALA A 42 5.93 -12.14 5.27
CA ALA A 42 7.13 -11.92 4.47
C ALA A 42 6.92 -12.43 3.04
N GLY A 43 7.36 -11.66 2.05
CA GLY A 43 7.16 -11.95 0.64
C GLY A 43 5.81 -11.51 0.07
N ASP A 44 4.85 -11.09 0.91
CA ASP A 44 3.65 -10.44 0.40
C ASP A 44 4.00 -9.11 -0.29
N ARG A 45 3.17 -8.72 -1.25
CA ARG A 45 3.31 -7.44 -1.96
C ARG A 45 2.34 -6.44 -1.38
N VAL A 46 2.77 -5.20 -1.24
CA VAL A 46 1.92 -4.10 -0.79
C VAL A 46 2.03 -2.93 -1.75
N VAL A 47 0.88 -2.34 -2.08
CA VAL A 47 0.81 -1.04 -2.73
C VAL A 47 -0.01 -0.07 -1.88
N TYR A 48 0.48 1.15 -1.71
CA TYR A 48 -0.29 2.23 -1.10
C TYR A 48 -1.13 2.94 -2.15
N TYR A 49 -2.43 3.01 -1.89
CA TYR A 49 -3.35 3.92 -2.56
C TYR A 49 -3.64 5.12 -1.67
N SER A 50 -3.64 6.32 -2.25
CA SER A 50 -3.85 7.57 -1.54
C SER A 50 -5.03 8.34 -2.10
N PRO A 51 -6.12 8.52 -1.32
CA PRO A 51 -7.25 9.35 -1.73
C PRO A 51 -6.91 10.84 -1.72
N ALA A 52 -5.92 11.24 -0.93
CA ALA A 52 -5.51 12.63 -0.71
C ALA A 52 -4.00 12.73 -0.46
N THR A 53 -3.42 13.92 -0.68
CA THR A 53 -1.98 14.14 -0.45
C THR A 53 -1.63 14.09 1.02
N VAL A 54 -2.40 14.78 1.86
CA VAL A 54 -2.22 14.86 3.32
C VAL A 54 -3.36 14.18 4.07
N PHE A 55 -3.13 13.84 5.33
CA PHE A 55 -4.18 13.23 6.16
C PHE A 55 -5.34 14.22 6.37
N GLY A 56 -6.58 13.78 6.14
CA GLY A 56 -7.77 14.63 6.19
C GLY A 56 -7.96 15.55 4.97
N GLY A 57 -7.06 15.52 3.98
CA GLY A 57 -7.16 16.31 2.76
C GLY A 57 -8.31 15.88 1.85
N THR A 58 -8.77 16.80 1.00
CA THR A 58 -9.89 16.63 0.05
C THR A 58 -9.50 16.89 -1.40
N ASP A 59 -8.20 16.98 -1.69
CA ASP A 59 -7.61 17.28 -3.00
C ASP A 59 -7.78 16.16 -4.04
N LYS A 60 -8.34 15.02 -3.65
CA LYS A 60 -8.66 13.88 -4.53
C LYS A 60 -7.46 13.40 -5.34
N LEU A 61 -6.31 13.23 -4.69
CA LEU A 61 -5.11 12.70 -5.33
C LEU A 61 -5.39 11.36 -6.06
N GLN A 62 -6.16 10.46 -5.43
CA GLN A 62 -6.67 9.21 -5.99
C GLN A 62 -5.62 8.41 -6.80
N SER A 63 -4.45 8.19 -6.20
CA SER A 63 -3.29 7.61 -6.87
C SER A 63 -2.63 6.49 -6.06
N PHE A 64 -2.02 5.54 -6.75
CA PHE A 64 -1.07 4.60 -6.16
C PHE A 64 0.29 5.30 -5.98
N VAL A 65 0.87 5.23 -4.79
CA VAL A 65 1.99 6.10 -4.37
C VAL A 65 3.30 5.33 -4.14
N SER A 66 3.22 4.12 -3.62
CA SER A 66 4.39 3.27 -3.37
C SER A 66 4.02 1.80 -3.45
N ILE A 67 4.94 0.97 -3.97
CA ILE A 67 4.75 -0.48 -4.14
C ILE A 67 6.02 -1.22 -3.74
N GLY A 68 5.89 -2.37 -3.08
CA GLY A 68 7.04 -3.11 -2.59
C GLY A 68 6.71 -4.49 -2.05
N VAL A 69 7.75 -5.17 -1.57
CA VAL A 69 7.68 -6.52 -0.99
C VAL A 69 7.98 -6.45 0.50
N VAL A 70 7.09 -7.03 1.29
CA VAL A 70 7.20 -7.12 2.75
C VAL A 70 8.39 -8.01 3.11
N GLN A 71 9.24 -7.51 3.99
CA GLN A 71 10.47 -8.20 4.40
C GLN A 71 10.19 -9.23 5.51
N PRO A 72 11.11 -10.19 5.71
CA PRO A 72 11.10 -11.07 6.88
C PRO A 72 11.05 -10.32 8.21
N GLY A 73 10.45 -10.95 9.21
CA GLY A 73 10.27 -10.38 10.56
C GLY A 73 8.80 -10.33 10.97
N GLU A 74 8.57 -10.07 12.26
CA GLU A 74 7.24 -9.82 12.82
C GLU A 74 6.90 -8.34 12.78
N PRO A 75 5.60 -7.96 12.87
CA PRO A 75 5.25 -6.58 13.15
C PRO A 75 5.96 -6.10 14.43
N TYR A 76 6.46 -4.88 14.41
CA TYR A 76 7.17 -4.28 15.54
C TYR A 76 6.62 -2.90 15.88
N GLU A 77 6.77 -2.50 17.13
CA GLU A 77 6.41 -1.18 17.61
C GLU A 77 7.52 -0.16 17.29
N PHE A 78 7.13 1.07 16.97
CA PHE A 78 8.05 2.16 16.76
C PHE A 78 7.56 3.40 17.49
N ASP A 79 8.31 3.89 18.46
CA ASP A 79 7.97 5.12 19.18
C ASP A 79 8.20 6.34 18.27
N MET A 80 7.11 7.02 17.90
CA MET A 80 7.16 8.25 17.12
C MET A 80 7.30 9.51 17.98
N GLY A 81 7.37 9.37 19.30
CA GLY A 81 7.25 10.46 20.26
C GLY A 81 5.80 10.73 20.66
N ASP A 82 5.62 11.60 21.67
CA ASP A 82 4.31 12.09 22.13
C ASP A 82 3.29 10.99 22.49
N GLY A 83 3.79 9.83 22.92
CA GLY A 83 2.97 8.68 23.31
C GLY A 83 2.34 7.91 22.14
N PHE A 84 2.73 8.21 20.90
CA PHE A 84 2.26 7.47 19.73
C PHE A 84 3.24 6.37 19.33
N VAL A 85 2.87 5.12 19.63
CA VAL A 85 3.67 3.92 19.34
C VAL A 85 2.94 3.01 18.33
N PRO A 86 3.01 3.30 17.02
CA PRO A 86 2.40 2.48 16.00
C PRO A 86 3.16 1.18 15.73
N TRP A 87 2.42 0.21 15.19
CA TRP A 87 2.97 -1.02 14.62
C TRP A 87 3.40 -0.83 13.17
N ARG A 88 4.55 -1.41 12.82
CA ARG A 88 5.17 -1.36 11.50
C ARG A 88 5.61 -2.75 11.03
N ARG A 89 5.78 -2.90 9.72
CA ARG A 89 6.54 -3.99 9.08
C ARG A 89 7.47 -3.40 8.05
N ASP A 90 8.62 -4.02 7.88
CA ASP A 90 9.60 -3.59 6.89
C ASP A 90 9.15 -3.97 5.47
N VAL A 91 9.42 -3.07 4.53
CA VAL A 91 9.07 -3.21 3.11
C VAL A 91 10.24 -2.75 2.25
N ALA A 92 10.68 -3.62 1.35
CA ALA A 92 11.57 -3.24 0.27
C ALA A 92 10.73 -2.64 -0.86
N TYR A 93 10.70 -1.30 -0.91
CA TYR A 93 9.99 -0.59 -1.97
C TYR A 93 10.74 -0.65 -3.30
N THR A 94 9.98 -0.82 -4.36
CA THR A 94 10.47 -0.84 -5.74
C THR A 94 10.46 0.58 -6.31
N ALA A 95 11.47 0.90 -7.12
CA ALA A 95 11.49 2.14 -7.89
C ALA A 95 10.31 2.18 -8.88
N GLY A 96 9.60 3.30 -8.91
CA GLY A 96 8.42 3.48 -9.75
C GLY A 96 7.90 4.91 -9.68
N GLN A 97 6.84 5.17 -10.43
CA GLN A 97 6.13 6.45 -10.52
C GLN A 97 4.76 6.30 -9.85
N GLU A 98 4.28 7.39 -9.25
CA GLU A 98 2.90 7.42 -8.77
C GLU A 98 1.94 7.36 -9.97
N ALA A 99 0.84 6.63 -9.82
CA ALA A 99 -0.10 6.38 -10.91
C ALA A 99 -1.54 6.66 -10.48
N PRO A 100 -2.30 7.50 -11.21
CA PRO A 100 -3.71 7.72 -10.91
C PRO A 100 -4.51 6.44 -11.12
N ILE A 101 -5.51 6.21 -10.27
CA ILE A 101 -6.37 5.02 -10.39
C ILE A 101 -7.32 5.09 -11.58
N ALA A 102 -7.67 6.29 -12.06
CA ALA A 102 -8.76 6.50 -13.03
C ALA A 102 -8.67 5.60 -14.29
N PRO A 103 -7.50 5.42 -14.94
CA PRO A 103 -7.38 4.54 -16.12
C PRO A 103 -7.49 3.03 -15.81
N LEU A 104 -7.50 2.66 -14.52
CA LEU A 104 -7.51 1.28 -14.05
C LEU A 104 -8.88 0.85 -13.50
N ILE A 105 -9.81 1.79 -13.28
CA ILE A 105 -11.10 1.51 -12.61
C ILE A 105 -11.87 0.37 -13.29
N GLU A 106 -11.96 0.39 -14.62
CA GLU A 106 -12.69 -0.61 -15.42
C GLU A 106 -11.92 -1.94 -15.58
N ARG A 107 -10.68 -2.03 -15.07
CA ARG A 107 -9.76 -3.15 -15.33
C ARG A 107 -9.39 -3.93 -14.09
N LEU A 108 -9.53 -3.34 -12.91
CA LEU A 108 -9.20 -3.97 -11.64
C LEU A 108 -10.35 -4.88 -11.22
N ALA A 109 -10.07 -6.17 -11.09
CA ALA A 109 -11.06 -7.20 -10.78
C ALA A 109 -11.73 -6.98 -9.42
N PHE A 110 -11.05 -6.32 -8.47
CA PHE A 110 -11.66 -5.98 -7.20
C PHE A 110 -12.70 -4.85 -7.25
N ILE A 111 -12.80 -4.13 -8.38
CA ILE A 111 -13.79 -3.09 -8.60
C ILE A 111 -14.98 -3.75 -9.32
N GLU A 112 -15.95 -4.19 -8.54
CA GLU A 112 -17.15 -4.88 -9.06
C GLU A 112 -18.12 -3.92 -9.75
N ASN A 113 -18.17 -2.65 -9.30
CA ASN A 113 -19.01 -1.61 -9.88
C ASN A 113 -18.20 -0.33 -10.08
N PRO A 114 -17.85 0.03 -11.33
CA PRO A 114 -17.11 1.25 -11.64
C PRO A 114 -17.75 2.54 -11.13
N ARG A 115 -19.09 2.61 -11.00
CA ARG A 115 -19.78 3.80 -10.45
C ARG A 115 -19.58 3.95 -8.94
N GLN A 116 -19.18 2.88 -8.25
CA GLN A 116 -18.95 2.84 -6.82
C GLN A 116 -17.53 2.34 -6.50
N TRP A 117 -16.57 2.63 -7.39
CA TRP A 117 -15.20 2.12 -7.31
C TRP A 117 -14.49 2.42 -5.98
N GLY A 118 -14.87 3.52 -5.31
CA GLY A 118 -14.35 3.91 -4.00
C GLY A 118 -14.74 2.97 -2.84
N TYR A 119 -15.74 2.10 -3.02
CA TYR A 119 -16.34 1.27 -1.96
C TYR A 119 -15.28 0.47 -1.19
N LYS A 120 -14.40 -0.26 -1.90
CA LYS A 120 -13.43 -1.17 -1.28
C LYS A 120 -12.34 -0.42 -0.48
N PHE A 121 -12.03 0.82 -0.85
CA PHE A 121 -11.01 1.63 -0.19
C PHE A 121 -11.37 2.06 1.24
N ARG A 122 -12.66 2.03 1.61
CA ARG A 122 -13.07 2.38 2.98
C ARG A 122 -12.56 1.42 4.05
N PHE A 123 -12.17 0.21 3.67
CA PHE A 123 -11.70 -0.81 4.61
C PHE A 123 -10.27 -0.54 5.11
N GLY A 124 -9.57 0.44 4.55
CA GLY A 124 -8.22 0.85 4.97
C GLY A 124 -7.10 -0.10 4.52
N MET A 125 -7.36 -1.41 4.47
CA MET A 125 -6.45 -2.39 3.88
C MET A 125 -7.23 -3.64 3.43
N PHE A 126 -6.94 -4.14 2.23
CA PHE A 126 -7.60 -5.33 1.69
C PHE A 126 -6.69 -6.05 0.69
N ASP A 127 -6.94 -7.34 0.49
CA ASP A 127 -6.21 -8.13 -0.49
C ASP A 127 -6.85 -8.09 -1.89
N VAL A 128 -5.99 -8.30 -2.88
CA VAL A 128 -6.30 -8.28 -4.31
C VAL A 128 -5.62 -9.43 -5.03
N THR A 129 -6.02 -9.66 -6.28
CA THR A 129 -5.46 -10.73 -7.11
C THR A 129 -4.05 -10.39 -7.60
N ASP A 130 -3.27 -11.40 -8.03
CA ASP A 130 -2.00 -11.16 -8.72
C ASP A 130 -2.20 -10.34 -10.00
N ALA A 131 -3.32 -10.56 -10.72
CA ALA A 131 -3.63 -9.81 -11.94
C ALA A 131 -3.79 -8.31 -11.65
N ASP A 132 -4.52 -7.95 -10.59
CA ASP A 132 -4.67 -6.56 -10.15
C ASP A 132 -3.32 -5.94 -9.80
N MET A 133 -2.51 -6.65 -9.01
CA MET A 133 -1.19 -6.16 -8.61
C MET A 133 -0.28 -5.94 -9.82
N LYS A 134 -0.33 -6.81 -10.84
CA LYS A 134 0.41 -6.61 -12.11
C LYS A 134 -0.07 -5.40 -12.88
N LEU A 135 -1.39 -5.14 -12.94
CA LEU A 135 -1.92 -3.94 -13.60
C LEU A 135 -1.44 -2.66 -12.92
N ILE A 136 -1.46 -2.65 -11.59
CA ILE A 136 -1.01 -1.51 -10.78
C ILE A 136 0.50 -1.31 -10.95
N ALA A 137 1.31 -2.37 -10.82
CA ALA A 137 2.76 -2.31 -11.00
C ALA A 137 3.14 -1.76 -12.39
N ARG A 138 2.45 -2.20 -13.45
CA ARG A 138 2.65 -1.68 -14.81
C ARG A 138 2.30 -0.20 -14.92
N ALA A 139 1.17 0.22 -14.34
CA ALA A 139 0.77 1.64 -14.35
C ALA A 139 1.79 2.51 -13.61
N MET A 140 2.36 2.00 -12.50
CA MET A 140 3.42 2.64 -11.73
C MET A 140 4.80 2.53 -12.38
N LYS A 141 4.95 1.84 -13.53
CA LYS A 141 6.26 1.54 -14.15
C LYS A 141 7.25 0.90 -13.16
N ALA A 142 6.75 0.10 -12.22
CA ALA A 142 7.55 -0.65 -11.28
C ALA A 142 8.15 -1.89 -11.94
N ASP A 143 9.39 -2.24 -11.63
CA ASP A 143 10.03 -3.45 -12.16
C ASP A 143 9.32 -4.70 -11.61
N PRO A 144 8.70 -5.54 -12.47
CA PRO A 144 8.06 -6.77 -12.02
C PRO A 144 9.02 -7.73 -11.32
N LYS A 145 10.32 -7.71 -11.66
CA LYS A 145 11.32 -8.61 -11.07
C LYS A 145 11.51 -8.37 -9.58
N THR A 146 11.57 -7.10 -9.16
CA THR A 146 11.73 -6.74 -7.74
C THR A 146 10.47 -7.04 -6.92
N LEU A 147 9.33 -7.19 -7.61
CA LEU A 147 8.07 -7.61 -7.02
C LEU A 147 7.87 -9.12 -7.11
N ALA A 148 8.73 -9.89 -7.77
CA ALA A 148 8.51 -11.30 -8.08
C ALA A 148 7.15 -11.56 -8.80
N LEU A 149 6.77 -10.69 -9.75
CA LEU A 149 5.53 -10.75 -10.55
C LEU A 149 5.74 -11.23 -11.99
#